data_AF-A0A926GU92-F1
#
_entry.id   AF-A0A926GU92-F1
#
_cell.length_a   1.000
_cell.length_b   1.000
_cell.length_c   1.000
_cell.angle_alpha   90.00
_cell.angle_beta   90.00
_cell.angle_gamma   90.00
#
_symmetry.space_group_name_H-M   'P 1'
#
loop_
_entity.id
_entity.type
_entity.pdbx_description
1 polymer ?
#
loop_
_entity_poly.entity_id
_entity_poly.type
_entity_poly.pdbx_seq_one_letter_code
_entity_poly.pdbx_strand_id
1 'polypeptide(L)'
;MARPRRIVLVRHGESTGNVDDSVYERVPDHALALTERGWRQAEETGKTLREIFGRERVSVYVSPYRRTHETLRAFHLGPELIRVREEPRLREQDWGNWQDRDDVRLQKAYRDAYGHFFYRFAQGESGADVYDRVGGFLESLFRSFEAPDHPPNVLLVTHGLAMRLFCMRWFHWTVAEFESLSNPGNGEVRMLVLGENGKYTLDRPFDRWRDPEPYGITG
;
A
#
# COMPACT_ATOMS: atom_id res chain seq x y z
N MET A 1 -15.78 10.74 -18.04
CA MET A 1 -14.86 9.78 -17.38
C MET A 1 -15.62 9.04 -16.30
N ALA A 2 -15.66 7.71 -16.37
CA ALA A 2 -16.24 6.89 -15.32
C ALA A 2 -15.17 6.66 -14.24
N ARG A 3 -14.98 7.64 -13.35
CA ARG A 3 -14.11 7.50 -12.19
C ARG A 3 -14.66 6.40 -11.28
N PRO A 4 -13.83 5.48 -10.75
CA PRO A 4 -14.32 4.43 -9.87
C PRO A 4 -14.92 5.05 -8.61
N ARG A 5 -16.06 4.54 -8.15
CA ARG A 5 -16.70 5.02 -6.93
C ARG A 5 -15.83 4.76 -5.70
N ARG A 6 -15.02 3.70 -5.73
CA ARG A 6 -14.12 3.30 -4.64
C ARG A 6 -12.76 2.91 -5.17
N ILE A 7 -11.71 3.38 -4.48
CA ILE A 7 -10.35 2.87 -4.62
C ILE A 7 -9.95 2.34 -3.25
N VAL A 8 -9.84 1.01 -3.14
CA VAL A 8 -9.59 0.30 -1.90
C VAL A 8 -8.12 -0.13 -1.87
N LEU A 9 -7.41 0.26 -0.82
CA LEU A 9 -6.03 -0.14 -0.57
C LEU A 9 -5.99 -1.14 0.57
N VAL A 10 -5.23 -2.22 0.40
CA VAL A 10 -5.08 -3.26 1.43
C VAL A 10 -3.60 -3.54 1.64
N ARG A 11 -3.16 -3.46 2.90
CA ARG A 11 -1.85 -3.97 3.30
C ARG A 11 -1.90 -5.49 3.34
N HIS A 12 -0.88 -6.16 2.81
CA HIS A 12 -0.76 -7.61 2.93
C HIS A 12 -0.92 -8.13 4.38
N GLY A 13 -1.37 -9.38 4.52
CA GLY A 13 -1.41 -10.09 5.80
C GLY A 13 -0.01 -10.25 6.41
N GLU A 14 0.08 -10.63 7.68
CA GLU A 14 1.35 -10.86 8.36
C GLU A 14 2.23 -11.85 7.58
N SER A 15 3.48 -11.46 7.33
CA SER A 15 4.47 -12.29 6.65
C SER A 15 5.51 -12.84 7.62
N THR A 16 6.23 -13.87 7.19
CA THR A 16 7.35 -14.44 7.95
C THR A 16 8.38 -13.37 8.36
N GLY A 17 8.70 -12.41 7.48
CA GLY A 17 9.58 -11.29 7.82
C GLY A 17 8.97 -10.27 8.79
N ASN A 18 7.65 -10.24 9.00
CA ASN A 18 7.07 -9.41 10.06
C ASN A 18 7.23 -10.04 11.46
N VAL A 19 7.37 -11.37 11.52
CA VAL A 19 7.55 -12.11 12.77
C VAL A 19 9.03 -12.25 13.12
N ASP A 20 9.87 -12.52 12.12
CA ASP A 20 11.29 -12.74 12.29
C ASP A 20 12.10 -11.98 11.23
N ASP A 21 12.68 -10.87 11.65
CA ASP A 21 13.55 -10.04 10.81
C ASP A 21 14.80 -10.80 10.31
N SER A 22 15.22 -11.91 10.94
CA SER A 22 16.42 -12.65 10.50
C SER A 22 16.21 -13.41 9.18
N VAL A 23 14.95 -13.60 8.76
CA VAL A 23 14.63 -14.30 7.51
C VAL A 23 15.11 -13.51 6.29
N TYR A 24 15.23 -12.18 6.40
CA TYR A 24 15.73 -11.30 5.33
C TYR A 24 17.21 -11.54 4.96
N GLU A 25 17.96 -12.28 5.78
CA GLU A 25 19.34 -12.70 5.46
C GLU A 25 19.40 -13.85 4.44
N ARG A 26 18.30 -14.59 4.27
CA ARG A 26 18.27 -15.86 3.51
C ARG A 26 17.21 -15.89 2.43
N VAL A 27 16.14 -15.11 2.60
CA VAL A 27 15.04 -15.00 1.65
C VAL A 27 14.90 -13.54 1.25
N PRO A 28 14.93 -13.21 -0.05
CA PRO A 28 14.75 -11.84 -0.48
C PRO A 28 13.34 -11.35 -0.14
N ASP A 29 13.19 -10.06 0.20
CA ASP A 29 11.93 -9.50 0.72
C ASP A 29 10.71 -9.85 -0.15
N HIS A 30 10.85 -9.71 -1.48
CA HIS A 30 9.77 -10.00 -2.42
C HIS A 30 9.24 -11.44 -2.39
N ALA A 31 10.04 -12.39 -1.88
CA ALA A 31 9.72 -13.82 -1.85
C ALA A 31 9.16 -14.30 -0.50
N LEU A 32 9.08 -13.43 0.51
CA LEU A 32 8.55 -13.78 1.83
C LEU A 32 7.06 -14.13 1.77
N ALA A 33 6.73 -15.27 2.37
CA ALA A 33 5.37 -15.80 2.45
C ALA A 33 4.60 -15.25 3.64
N LEU A 34 3.26 -15.31 3.57
CA LEU A 34 2.37 -15.11 4.70
C LEU A 34 2.57 -16.17 5.78
N THR A 35 2.39 -15.76 7.04
CA THR A 35 2.20 -16.69 8.16
C THR A 35 0.78 -17.24 8.15
N GLU A 36 0.49 -18.27 8.95
CA GLU A 36 -0.90 -18.73 9.15
C GLU A 36 -1.81 -17.62 9.66
N ARG A 37 -1.30 -16.73 10.53
CA ARG A 37 -2.04 -15.56 10.99
C ARG A 37 -2.28 -14.58 9.84
N GLY A 38 -1.30 -14.38 8.97
CA GLY A 38 -1.45 -13.56 7.76
C GLY A 38 -2.52 -14.08 6.81
N TRP A 39 -2.62 -15.40 6.63
CA TRP A 39 -3.71 -16.02 5.87
C TRP A 39 -5.08 -15.74 6.49
N ARG A 40 -5.24 -15.93 7.81
CA ARG A 40 -6.49 -15.63 8.53
C ARG A 40 -6.88 -14.16 8.42
N GLN A 41 -5.93 -13.24 8.59
CA GLN A 41 -6.16 -11.80 8.40
C GLN A 41 -6.66 -11.50 6.98
N ALA A 42 -6.01 -12.08 5.97
CA ALA A 42 -6.41 -11.85 4.59
C ALA A 42 -7.79 -12.43 4.26
N GLU A 43 -8.15 -13.60 4.81
CA GLU A 43 -9.49 -14.17 4.66
C GLU A 43 -10.58 -13.29 5.29
N GLU A 44 -10.32 -12.72 6.48
CA GLU A 44 -11.21 -11.78 7.15
C GLU A 44 -11.40 -10.51 6.33
N THR A 45 -10.30 -9.90 5.88
CA THR A 45 -10.36 -8.74 4.97
C THR A 45 -11.14 -9.08 3.69
N GLY A 46 -10.93 -10.28 3.14
CA GLY A 46 -11.66 -10.80 2.00
C GLY A 46 -13.18 -10.84 2.19
N LYS A 47 -13.66 -11.25 3.38
CA LYS A 47 -15.10 -11.24 3.72
C LYS A 47 -15.65 -9.83 3.60
N THR A 48 -15.00 -8.86 4.24
CA THR A 48 -15.40 -7.44 4.19
C THR A 48 -15.36 -6.89 2.76
N LEU A 49 -14.34 -7.23 1.96
CA LEU A 49 -14.26 -6.77 0.56
C LEU A 49 -15.42 -7.31 -0.29
N ARG A 50 -15.82 -8.58 -0.11
CA ARG A 50 -16.96 -9.16 -0.83
C ARG A 50 -18.28 -8.48 -0.45
N GLU A 51 -18.44 -8.06 0.81
CA GLU A 51 -19.59 -7.26 1.23
C GLU A 51 -19.59 -5.87 0.60
N ILE A 52 -18.43 -5.19 0.57
CA ILE A 52 -18.27 -3.85 -0.02
C ILE A 52 -18.54 -3.85 -1.53
N PHE A 53 -17.99 -4.83 -2.25
CA PHE A 53 -18.11 -4.88 -3.71
C PHE A 53 -19.40 -5.56 -4.18
N GLY A 54 -19.99 -6.44 -3.37
CA GLY A 54 -21.14 -7.24 -3.77
C GLY A 54 -20.87 -8.02 -5.06
N ARG A 55 -21.68 -7.78 -6.10
CA ARG A 55 -21.53 -8.37 -7.44
C ARG A 55 -20.90 -7.43 -8.48
N GLU A 56 -20.33 -6.32 -8.03
CA GLU A 56 -19.75 -5.33 -8.93
C GLU A 56 -18.38 -5.76 -9.43
N ARG A 57 -18.04 -5.31 -10.64
CA ARG A 57 -16.71 -5.56 -11.20
C ARG A 57 -15.65 -4.77 -10.42
N VAL A 58 -14.44 -5.34 -10.33
CA VAL A 58 -13.28 -4.74 -9.66
C VAL A 58 -12.05 -4.81 -10.54
N SER A 59 -11.37 -3.68 -10.73
CA SER A 59 -10.02 -3.65 -11.31
C SER A 59 -9.00 -3.82 -10.19
N VAL A 60 -8.29 -4.95 -10.18
CA VAL A 60 -7.32 -5.29 -9.13
C VAL A 60 -5.90 -5.02 -9.61
N TYR A 61 -5.12 -4.29 -8.83
CA TYR A 61 -3.69 -4.14 -8.99
C TYR A 61 -2.99 -4.74 -7.77
N VAL A 62 -2.03 -5.63 -8.00
CA VAL A 62 -1.31 -6.33 -6.93
C VAL A 62 0.18 -6.10 -7.09
N SER A 63 0.86 -5.79 -5.98
CA SER A 63 2.31 -5.79 -5.95
C SER A 63 2.87 -7.17 -6.32
N PRO A 64 4.03 -7.24 -7.00
CA PRO A 64 4.63 -8.52 -7.41
C PRO A 64 5.10 -9.41 -6.24
N TYR A 65 5.03 -8.92 -5.00
CA TYR A 65 5.54 -9.66 -3.86
C TYR A 65 4.66 -10.86 -3.53
N ARG A 66 5.28 -11.95 -3.09
CA ARG A 66 4.57 -13.20 -2.79
C ARG A 66 3.45 -12.97 -1.77
N ARG A 67 3.74 -12.28 -0.67
CA ARG A 67 2.75 -11.97 0.39
C ARG A 67 1.53 -11.19 -0.10
N THR A 68 1.66 -10.31 -1.09
CA THR A 68 0.52 -9.57 -1.67
C THR A 68 -0.33 -10.45 -2.58
N HIS A 69 0.30 -11.34 -3.35
CA HIS A 69 -0.40 -12.37 -4.14
C HIS A 69 -1.13 -13.41 -3.28
N GLU A 70 -0.49 -13.88 -2.21
CA GLU A 70 -1.12 -14.79 -1.23
C GLU A 70 -2.29 -14.10 -0.52
N THR A 71 -2.13 -12.82 -0.14
CA THR A 71 -3.22 -12.01 0.44
C THR A 71 -4.40 -11.91 -0.53
N LEU A 72 -4.15 -11.55 -1.79
CA LEU A 72 -5.20 -11.46 -2.81
C LEU A 72 -5.92 -12.81 -3.00
N ARG A 73 -5.18 -13.92 -3.00
CA ARG A 73 -5.77 -15.27 -3.13
C ARG A 73 -6.74 -15.56 -1.99
N ALA A 74 -6.37 -15.23 -0.76
CA ALA A 74 -7.20 -15.42 0.42
C ALA A 74 -8.48 -14.58 0.42
N PHE A 75 -8.57 -13.55 -0.43
CA PHE A 75 -9.79 -12.75 -0.55
C PHE A 75 -10.95 -13.49 -1.19
N HIS A 76 -10.70 -14.61 -1.90
CA HIS A 76 -11.74 -15.42 -2.55
C HIS A 76 -12.75 -14.58 -3.36
N LEU A 77 -12.26 -13.55 -4.07
CA LEU A 77 -13.09 -12.73 -4.96
C LEU A 77 -13.50 -13.55 -6.18
N GLY A 78 -14.72 -13.35 -6.67
CA GLY A 78 -15.23 -14.05 -7.86
C GLY A 78 -14.34 -13.76 -9.08
N PRO A 79 -13.74 -14.77 -9.73
CA PRO A 79 -12.84 -14.57 -10.87
C PRO A 79 -13.53 -13.89 -12.06
N GLU A 80 -14.85 -14.02 -12.18
CA GLU A 80 -15.68 -13.36 -13.19
C GLU A 80 -15.92 -11.86 -12.90
N LEU A 81 -15.70 -11.43 -11.65
CA LEU A 81 -15.89 -10.04 -11.21
C LEU A 81 -14.60 -9.24 -11.22
N ILE A 82 -13.44 -9.91 -11.17
CA ILE A 82 -12.15 -9.23 -11.03
C ILE A 82 -11.33 -9.26 -12.31
N ARG A 83 -10.60 -8.17 -12.56
CA ARG A 83 -9.51 -8.14 -13.53
C ARG A 83 -8.22 -7.84 -12.80
N VAL A 84 -7.34 -8.84 -12.69
CA VAL A 84 -6.07 -8.71 -11.95
C VAL A 84 -4.94 -8.28 -12.88
N ARG A 85 -4.14 -7.31 -12.41
CA ARG A 85 -2.89 -6.88 -13.03
C ARG A 85 -1.81 -6.81 -11.97
N GLU A 86 -0.64 -7.37 -12.26
CA GLU A 86 0.53 -7.10 -11.45
C GLU A 86 1.05 -5.69 -11.74
N GLU A 87 1.45 -4.97 -10.69
CA GLU A 87 1.96 -3.61 -10.78
C GLU A 87 3.24 -3.47 -9.94
N PRO A 88 4.43 -3.54 -10.58
CA PRO A 88 5.72 -3.41 -9.89
C PRO A 88 5.87 -2.10 -9.10
N ARG A 89 5.23 -1.01 -9.53
CA ARG A 89 5.30 0.28 -8.83
C ARG A 89 4.52 0.31 -7.51
N LEU A 90 3.79 -0.74 -7.17
CA LEU A 90 3.11 -0.93 -5.87
C LEU A 90 3.92 -1.77 -4.88
N ARG A 91 5.17 -2.15 -5.17
CA ARG A 91 6.04 -2.85 -4.21
C ARG A 91 6.39 -2.01 -2.98
N GLU A 92 6.83 -2.66 -1.90
CA GLU A 92 7.30 -1.96 -0.69
C GLU A 92 8.59 -1.17 -0.98
N GLN A 93 8.93 -0.22 -0.11
CA GLN A 93 10.25 0.42 -0.12
C GLN A 93 11.34 -0.65 -0.11
N ASP A 94 12.27 -0.55 -1.05
CA ASP A 94 13.44 -1.42 -1.09
C ASP A 94 14.46 -0.97 -0.04
N TRP A 95 14.95 -1.90 0.78
CA TRP A 95 15.97 -1.65 1.80
C TRP A 95 17.35 -2.15 1.36
N GLY A 96 17.50 -2.51 0.08
CA GLY A 96 18.69 -3.14 -0.47
C GLY A 96 18.57 -4.66 -0.52
N ASN A 97 19.64 -5.30 -0.97
CA ASN A 97 19.65 -6.72 -1.34
C ASN A 97 19.51 -7.67 -0.13
N TRP A 98 20.62 -7.92 0.57
CA TRP A 98 20.67 -8.79 1.75
C TRP A 98 20.74 -7.93 3.00
N GLN A 99 19.92 -8.27 3.97
CA GLN A 99 19.63 -7.45 5.14
C GLN A 99 20.14 -8.17 6.39
N ASP A 100 21.36 -7.85 6.81
CA ASP A 100 21.91 -8.28 8.10
C ASP A 100 21.04 -7.73 9.23
N ARG A 101 20.65 -8.57 10.20
CA ARG A 101 19.70 -8.17 11.24
C ARG A 101 20.18 -6.96 12.07
N ASP A 102 21.47 -6.88 12.37
CA ASP A 102 21.99 -5.82 13.23
C ASP A 102 22.12 -4.50 12.43
N ASP A 103 22.50 -4.57 11.15
CA ASP A 103 22.42 -3.42 10.23
C ASP A 103 20.97 -2.96 10.04
N VAL A 104 20.01 -3.85 9.77
CA VAL A 104 18.59 -3.50 9.64
C VAL A 104 18.07 -2.75 10.86
N ARG A 105 18.42 -3.20 12.06
CA ARG A 105 18.05 -2.53 13.32
C ARG A 105 18.64 -1.13 13.39
N LEU A 106 19.90 -0.97 13.01
CA LEU A 106 20.59 0.31 12.97
C LEU A 106 19.97 1.26 11.93
N GLN A 107 19.71 0.77 10.71
CA GLN A 107 19.07 1.54 9.65
C GLN A 107 17.65 1.95 10.03
N LYS A 108 16.87 1.10 10.72
CA LYS A 108 15.55 1.46 11.27
C LYS A 108 15.67 2.64 12.24
N ALA A 109 16.62 2.58 13.19
CA ALA A 109 16.83 3.66 14.15
C ALA A 109 17.26 4.97 13.47
N TYR A 110 18.17 4.90 12.48
CA TYR A 110 18.57 6.07 11.72
C TYR A 110 17.44 6.66 10.88
N ARG A 111 16.64 5.81 10.22
CA ARG A 111 15.46 6.26 9.49
C ARG A 111 14.46 6.96 10.40
N ASP A 112 14.17 6.38 11.56
CA ASP A 112 13.20 6.94 12.50
C ASP A 112 13.69 8.29 13.07
N ALA A 113 15.01 8.49 13.21
CA ALA A 113 15.60 9.77 13.59
C ALA A 113 15.68 10.79 12.44
N TYR A 114 15.90 10.34 11.20
CA TYR A 114 16.09 11.20 10.02
C TYR A 114 14.78 11.62 9.35
N GLY A 115 13.77 10.74 9.35
CA GLY A 115 12.50 10.89 8.65
C GLY A 115 12.32 9.82 7.56
N HIS A 116 11.13 9.23 7.50
CA HIS A 116 10.79 8.11 6.60
C HIS A 116 10.76 8.53 5.13
N PHE A 117 10.48 9.80 4.85
CA PHE A 117 10.34 10.32 3.49
C PHE A 117 11.70 10.49 2.80
N PHE A 118 12.70 11.05 3.49
CA PHE A 118 13.98 11.41 2.87
C PHE A 118 15.13 10.44 3.16
N TYR A 119 15.04 9.63 4.21
CA TYR A 119 16.09 8.66 4.50
C TYR A 119 16.19 7.62 3.37
N ARG A 120 17.39 7.43 2.84
CA ARG A 120 17.68 6.48 1.76
C ARG A 120 18.54 5.35 2.29
N PHE A 121 18.03 4.13 2.17
CA PHE A 121 18.80 2.92 2.47
C PHE A 121 19.94 2.76 1.45
N ALA A 122 21.09 2.26 1.90
CA ALA A 122 22.19 1.93 1.01
C ALA A 122 21.73 0.85 0.01
N GLN A 123 21.88 1.12 -1.30
CA GLN A 123 21.37 0.26 -2.38
C GLN A 123 19.84 0.05 -2.40
N GLY A 124 19.10 0.83 -1.61
CA GLY A 124 17.64 0.78 -1.54
C GLY A 124 17.00 2.09 -2.00
N GLU A 125 15.80 2.33 -1.50
CA GLU A 125 14.96 3.49 -1.81
C GLU A 125 14.83 4.42 -0.61
N SER A 126 14.59 5.70 -0.88
CA SER A 126 13.94 6.61 0.06
C SER A 126 12.42 6.61 -0.13
N GLY A 127 11.68 7.17 0.83
CA GLY A 127 10.25 7.41 0.66
C GLY A 127 9.94 8.32 -0.54
N ALA A 128 10.83 9.25 -0.88
CA ALA A 128 10.72 10.08 -2.09
C ALA A 128 10.84 9.26 -3.38
N ASP A 129 11.73 8.25 -3.43
CA ASP A 129 11.83 7.35 -4.60
C ASP A 129 10.53 6.54 -4.78
N VAL A 130 9.94 6.10 -3.66
CA VAL A 130 8.64 5.42 -3.65
C VAL A 130 7.50 6.37 -4.08
N TYR A 131 7.51 7.62 -3.62
CA TYR A 131 6.57 8.67 -4.01
C TYR A 131 6.57 8.88 -5.54
N ASP A 132 7.75 8.96 -6.14
CA ASP A 132 7.90 9.21 -7.59
C ASP A 132 7.34 8.05 -8.42
N ARG A 133 7.67 6.79 -8.09
CA ARG A 133 7.12 5.64 -8.83
C ARG A 133 5.61 5.48 -8.64
N VAL A 134 5.09 5.83 -7.46
CA VAL A 134 3.64 5.89 -7.21
C VAL A 134 3.00 6.97 -8.08
N GLY A 135 3.67 8.13 -8.25
CA GLY A 135 3.26 9.16 -9.20
C GLY A 135 3.10 8.62 -10.63
N GLY A 136 4.09 7.89 -11.13
CA GLY A 136 4.00 7.25 -12.45
C GLY A 136 2.89 6.20 -12.55
N PHE A 137 2.61 5.45 -11.47
CA PHE A 137 1.46 4.55 -11.42
C PHE A 137 0.13 5.31 -11.52
N LEU A 138 -0.03 6.42 -10.80
CA LEU A 138 -1.25 7.22 -10.83
C LEU A 138 -1.58 7.73 -12.24
N GLU A 139 -0.58 8.12 -13.04
CA GLU A 139 -0.82 8.49 -14.44
C GLU A 139 -1.45 7.35 -15.24
N SER A 140 -0.93 6.13 -15.09
CA SER A 140 -1.46 4.93 -15.75
C SER A 140 -2.86 4.60 -15.24
N LEU A 141 -3.08 4.76 -13.93
CA LEU A 141 -4.36 4.52 -13.27
C LEU A 141 -5.43 5.51 -13.76
N PHE A 142 -5.13 6.81 -13.82
CA PHE A 142 -6.05 7.83 -14.32
C PHE A 142 -6.45 7.59 -15.76
N ARG A 143 -5.49 7.26 -16.65
CA ARG A 143 -5.80 6.87 -18.04
C ARG A 143 -6.74 5.66 -18.08
N SER A 144 -6.59 4.71 -17.17
CA SER A 144 -7.47 3.54 -17.12
C SER A 144 -8.94 3.88 -16.77
N PHE A 145 -9.19 4.99 -16.06
CA PHE A 145 -10.53 5.47 -15.70
C PHE A 145 -11.27 6.13 -16.87
N GLU A 146 -10.56 6.44 -17.94
CA GLU A 146 -11.15 7.00 -19.17
C GLU A 146 -11.84 5.92 -20.00
N ALA A 147 -11.51 4.64 -19.78
CA ALA A 147 -12.17 3.52 -20.44
C ALA A 147 -13.69 3.50 -20.12
N PRO A 148 -14.58 3.49 -21.13
CA PRO A 148 -16.04 3.53 -20.92
C PRO A 148 -16.58 2.40 -20.05
N ASP A 149 -15.89 1.25 -20.05
CA ASP A 149 -16.27 0.04 -19.32
C ASP A 149 -15.44 -0.17 -18.05
N HIS A 150 -14.70 0.84 -17.56
CA HIS A 150 -13.88 0.72 -16.36
C HIS A 150 -14.74 0.26 -15.15
N PRO A 151 -14.29 -0.73 -14.38
CA PRO A 151 -15.02 -1.19 -13.20
C PRO A 151 -15.30 -0.06 -12.19
N PRO A 152 -16.46 -0.07 -11.51
CA PRO A 152 -16.78 0.98 -10.53
C PRO A 152 -15.92 0.90 -9.26
N ASN A 153 -15.12 -0.15 -9.07
CA ASN A 153 -14.24 -0.34 -7.93
C ASN A 153 -12.82 -0.67 -8.39
N VAL A 154 -11.83 -0.11 -7.71
CA VAL A 154 -10.41 -0.46 -7.84
C VAL A 154 -9.93 -1.04 -6.51
N LEU A 155 -9.13 -2.10 -6.57
CA LEU A 155 -8.48 -2.71 -5.42
C LEU A 155 -6.96 -2.72 -5.63
N LEU A 156 -6.21 -2.16 -4.68
CA LEU A 156 -4.76 -2.17 -4.63
C LEU A 156 -4.30 -3.04 -3.47
N VAL A 157 -3.61 -4.15 -3.76
CA VAL A 157 -3.02 -5.04 -2.73
C VAL A 157 -1.52 -4.77 -2.66
N THR A 158 -1.08 -4.14 -1.57
CA THR A 158 0.23 -3.51 -1.45
C THR A 158 0.73 -3.54 0.01
N HIS A 159 1.54 -2.56 0.41
CA HIS A 159 2.32 -2.53 1.63
C HIS A 159 2.13 -1.22 2.40
N GLY A 160 2.64 -1.14 3.63
CA GLY A 160 2.32 -0.07 4.56
C GLY A 160 2.79 1.32 4.09
N LEU A 161 4.07 1.44 3.71
CA LEU A 161 4.62 2.72 3.25
C LEU A 161 4.00 3.11 1.90
N ALA A 162 3.89 2.16 0.98
CA ALA A 162 3.30 2.38 -0.34
C ALA A 162 1.85 2.90 -0.26
N MET A 163 1.03 2.42 0.67
CA MET A 163 -0.33 2.95 0.91
C MET A 163 -0.30 4.42 1.35
N ARG A 164 0.57 4.75 2.31
CA ARG A 164 0.68 6.12 2.82
C ARG A 164 1.15 7.08 1.74
N LEU A 165 2.14 6.68 0.93
CA LEU A 165 2.67 7.48 -0.17
C LEU A 165 1.69 7.60 -1.34
N PHE A 166 0.89 6.56 -1.62
CA PHE A 166 -0.25 6.66 -2.53
C PHE A 166 -1.22 7.75 -2.09
N CYS A 167 -1.64 7.72 -0.82
CA CYS A 167 -2.56 8.72 -0.29
C CYS A 167 -1.93 10.12 -0.26
N MET A 168 -0.66 10.24 0.12
CA MET A 168 0.08 11.50 0.07
C MET A 168 0.09 12.08 -1.34
N ARG A 169 0.40 11.26 -2.35
CA ARG A 169 0.44 11.69 -3.76
C ARG A 169 -0.95 12.03 -4.30
N TRP A 170 -1.98 11.32 -3.85
CA TRP A 170 -3.38 11.51 -4.25
C TRP A 170 -4.00 12.78 -3.66
N PHE A 171 -3.80 13.00 -2.36
CA PHE A 171 -4.40 14.10 -1.62
C PHE A 171 -3.48 15.32 -1.49
N HIS A 172 -2.30 15.26 -2.09
CA HIS A 172 -1.30 16.32 -2.02
C HIS A 172 -0.89 16.65 -0.59
N TRP A 173 -0.83 15.64 0.28
CA TRP A 173 -0.39 15.85 1.65
C TRP A 173 1.07 16.32 1.69
N THR A 174 1.34 17.20 2.66
CA THR A 174 2.69 17.67 2.93
C THR A 174 3.57 16.54 3.47
N VAL A 175 4.89 16.71 3.39
CA VAL A 175 5.84 15.76 4.00
C VAL A 175 5.61 15.67 5.52
N ALA A 176 5.32 16.80 6.17
CA ALA A 176 5.03 16.83 7.61
C ALA A 176 3.81 15.98 7.98
N GLU A 177 2.74 16.05 7.18
CA GLU A 177 1.57 15.19 7.35
C GLU A 177 1.96 13.71 7.19
N PHE A 178 2.66 13.35 6.11
CA PHE A 178 3.08 11.97 5.86
C PHE A 178 3.97 11.39 6.97
N GLU A 179 4.93 12.18 7.46
CA GLU A 179 5.86 11.81 8.54
C GLU A 179 5.16 11.67 9.91
N SER A 180 3.92 12.12 10.05
CA SER A 180 3.11 11.94 11.25
C SER A 180 2.32 10.63 11.27
N LEU A 181 2.18 9.97 10.12
CA LEU A 181 1.31 8.81 9.95
C LEU A 181 1.96 7.49 10.37
N SER A 182 1.18 6.65 11.05
CA SER A 182 1.52 5.26 11.36
C SER A 182 1.24 4.35 10.16
N ASN A 183 2.04 3.29 10.00
CA ASN A 183 1.74 2.24 9.03
C ASN A 183 0.42 1.53 9.40
N PRO A 184 -0.49 1.29 8.44
CA PRO A 184 -1.66 0.42 8.67
C PRO A 184 -1.21 -0.96 9.14
N GLY A 185 -1.99 -1.62 9.99
CA GLY A 185 -1.80 -3.02 10.39
C GLY A 185 -1.90 -4.02 9.23
N ASN A 186 -1.45 -5.25 9.44
CA ASN A 186 -1.54 -6.31 8.43
C ASN A 186 -3.01 -6.65 8.11
N GLY A 187 -3.33 -6.76 6.82
CA GLY A 187 -4.72 -6.94 6.35
C GLY A 187 -5.58 -5.68 6.42
N GLU A 188 -5.06 -4.57 6.94
CA GLU A 188 -5.84 -3.35 7.13
C GLU A 188 -6.16 -2.66 5.80
N VAL A 189 -7.37 -2.11 5.74
CA VAL A 189 -7.95 -1.45 4.57
C VAL A 189 -7.97 0.07 4.75
N ARG A 190 -7.67 0.83 3.70
CA ARG A 190 -8.06 2.25 3.55
C ARG A 190 -8.78 2.42 2.23
N MET A 191 -9.82 3.24 2.19
CA MET A 191 -10.64 3.39 1.00
C MET A 191 -10.83 4.86 0.66
N LEU A 192 -10.55 5.21 -0.58
CA LEU A 192 -10.93 6.49 -1.15
C LEU A 192 -12.33 6.34 -1.78
N VAL A 193 -13.27 7.16 -1.34
CA VAL A 193 -14.67 7.16 -1.79
C VAL A 193 -14.95 8.42 -2.59
N LEU A 194 -15.49 8.26 -3.79
CA LEU A 194 -15.91 9.37 -4.64
C LEU A 194 -17.22 9.95 -4.12
N GLY A 195 -17.19 11.20 -3.66
CA GLY A 195 -18.38 11.93 -3.24
C GLY A 195 -19.17 12.51 -4.42
N GLU A 196 -20.39 12.97 -4.15
CA GLU A 196 -21.28 13.60 -5.14
C GLU A 196 -20.69 14.88 -5.75
N ASN A 197 -19.82 15.56 -5.00
CA ASN A 197 -19.04 16.72 -5.47
C ASN A 197 -17.91 16.36 -6.45
N GLY A 198 -17.76 15.07 -6.80
CA GLY A 198 -16.74 14.58 -7.70
C GLY A 198 -15.33 14.58 -7.11
N LYS A 199 -15.17 14.69 -5.79
CA LYS A 199 -13.89 14.59 -5.07
C LYS A 199 -13.83 13.31 -4.26
N TYR A 200 -12.62 12.77 -4.10
CA TYR A 200 -12.40 11.63 -3.21
C TYR A 200 -12.17 12.11 -1.78
N THR A 201 -12.63 11.31 -0.82
CA THR A 201 -12.27 11.42 0.60
C THR A 201 -11.86 10.05 1.11
N LEU A 202 -11.04 9.98 2.16
CA LEU A 202 -10.80 8.72 2.85
C LEU A 202 -12.04 8.31 3.65
N ASP A 203 -12.29 7.01 3.74
CA ASP A 203 -13.32 6.42 4.59
C ASP A 203 -13.05 6.70 6.08
N ARG A 204 -11.76 6.67 6.46
CA ARG A 204 -11.26 7.04 7.78
C ARG A 204 -9.80 7.50 7.70
N PRO A 205 -9.34 8.35 8.63
CA PRO A 205 -7.95 8.80 8.66
C PRO A 205 -6.96 7.63 8.89
N PHE A 206 -5.69 7.87 8.56
CA PHE A 206 -4.61 7.04 9.07
C PHE A 206 -4.36 7.40 10.54
N ASP A 207 -3.94 6.42 11.32
CA ASP A 207 -3.49 6.70 12.68
C ASP A 207 -2.23 7.57 12.62
N ARG A 208 -2.09 8.46 13.60
CA ARG A 208 -0.92 9.32 13.76
C ARG A 208 -0.16 8.93 15.01
N TRP A 209 1.16 8.96 14.94
CA TRP A 209 2.03 8.73 16.10
C TRP A 209 2.54 10.04 16.72
N ARG A 210 2.34 11.17 16.03
CA ARG A 210 2.60 12.53 16.50
C ARG A 210 1.74 13.53 15.74
N ASP A 211 1.72 14.78 16.17
CA ASP A 211 1.17 15.88 15.37
C ASP A 211 2.15 16.27 14.23
N PRO A 212 1.64 16.69 13.06
CA PRO A 212 2.49 17.16 11.97
C PRO A 212 3.12 18.51 12.28
N GLU A 213 4.42 18.66 12.01
CA GLU A 213 5.20 19.88 12.23
C GLU A 213 5.62 20.53 10.89
N PRO A 214 4.78 21.37 10.27
CA PRO A 214 5.12 22.05 9.02
C PRO A 214 6.08 23.23 9.25
N TYR A 215 6.94 23.52 8.27
CA TYR A 215 7.89 24.65 8.32
C TYR A 215 7.26 26.01 7.96
N GLY A 216 5.94 26.09 7.86
CA GLY A 216 5.21 27.28 7.42
C GLY A 216 3.98 26.91 6.58
N ILE A 217 3.46 27.90 5.85
CA ILE A 217 2.28 27.72 4.98
C ILE A 217 2.67 26.78 3.84
N THR A 218 2.16 25.56 3.91
CA THR A 218 2.28 24.53 2.88
C THR A 218 0.87 24.06 2.53
N GLY A 219 0.61 23.86 1.24
CA GLY A 219 -0.73 23.61 0.66
C GLY A 219 -1.13 22.15 0.65
#